data_AF-A0A3M1XD94-F1
#
_entry.id   AF-A0A3M1XD94-F1
#
_cell.length_a   1.000
_cell.length_b   1.000
_cell.length_c   1.000
_cell.angle_alpha   90.00
_cell.angle_beta   90.00
_cell.angle_gamma   90.00
#
_symmetry.space_group_name_H-M   'P 1'
#
loop_
_entity.id
_entity.type
_entity.pdbx_description
1 polymer ?
#
loop_
_entity_poly.entity_id
_entity_poly.type
_entity_poly.pdbx_seq_one_letter_code
_entity_poly.pdbx_strand_id
1 'polypeptide(L)'
;MVICFANLILVAPAAGQQPEAKNPHRRLSLDCAACHTTQGWHVISFDHSTTDFPLQGSHASERLHCQSCHDLADFSTASRACGSCHEDVHQGKLGTACENCHEETQWTSLNSLKIHANTTFPLTGSHVQLDCQACHVSEIENEFSFLKTTCGDCHQQTFVNANTEVHQVVEANMACEHCHTTSGWTPAFFDHSQTAFTLDGAHVGLNCAACHSSGYAGTPTECAGCHLNLYQATTNPNHIGANFPTTCESCHNTRTWRRTSWDHDGQFFPIFSGEHKGKWSACADCHVDANNFAVFECIVCHEHRQDKMDRKHREVSGYVYLSTACLNCHPNGKGD
;
A
#
# COMPACT_ATOMS: atom_id res chain seq x y z
N MET A 1 9.54 51.17 109.02
CA MET A 1 10.22 50.05 108.32
C MET A 1 9.25 49.55 107.25
N VAL A 2 9.73 49.10 106.08
CA VAL A 2 9.02 48.94 104.76
C VAL A 2 9.21 50.19 103.89
N ILE A 3 10.24 50.31 103.02
CA ILE A 3 10.66 49.61 101.78
C ILE A 3 10.24 50.40 100.52
N CYS A 4 11.26 50.79 99.73
CA CYS A 4 11.23 51.40 98.41
C CYS A 4 10.56 50.53 97.34
N PHE A 5 9.98 51.17 96.32
CA PHE A 5 9.97 50.64 94.95
C PHE A 5 10.46 51.74 93.99
N ALA A 6 11.68 51.58 93.49
CA ALA A 6 12.21 52.32 92.35
C ALA A 6 11.94 51.49 91.09
N ASN A 7 11.24 52.07 90.13
CA ASN A 7 11.01 51.48 88.81
C ASN A 7 12.33 51.40 88.04
N LEU A 8 12.77 50.16 87.74
CA LEU A 8 13.89 49.90 86.85
C LEU A 8 13.34 49.58 85.45
N ILE A 9 13.55 50.49 84.50
CA ILE A 9 13.25 50.31 83.08
C ILE A 9 14.34 49.40 82.50
N LEU A 10 13.97 48.18 82.09
CA LEU A 10 14.83 47.29 81.30
C LEU A 10 14.88 47.79 79.86
N VAL A 11 16.05 48.25 79.44
CA VAL A 11 16.39 48.49 78.02
C VAL A 11 16.76 47.14 77.40
N ALA A 12 15.99 46.69 76.41
CA ALA A 12 16.33 45.52 75.61
C ALA A 12 17.56 45.83 74.73
N PRO A 13 18.52 44.90 74.57
CA PRO A 13 19.61 45.11 73.64
C PRO A 13 19.07 45.02 72.21
N ALA A 14 19.47 45.98 71.36
CA ALA A 14 19.18 45.95 69.94
C ALA A 14 19.74 44.66 69.33
N ALA A 15 18.88 43.91 68.64
CA ALA A 15 19.29 42.77 67.82
C ALA A 15 20.29 43.26 66.77
N GLY A 16 21.55 42.83 66.89
CA GLY A 16 22.55 43.06 65.86
C GLY A 16 22.10 42.39 64.56
N GLN A 17 21.98 43.17 63.49
CA GLN A 17 21.80 42.66 62.14
C GLN A 17 22.92 41.67 61.84
N GLN A 18 22.55 40.39 61.64
CA GLN A 18 23.44 39.40 61.07
C GLN A 18 23.85 39.89 59.67
N PRO A 19 25.12 39.79 59.27
CA PRO A 19 25.53 40.15 57.92
C PRO A 19 24.73 39.31 56.93
N GLU A 20 24.13 39.94 55.92
CA GLU A 20 23.47 39.23 54.82
C GLU A 20 24.41 38.15 54.30
N ALA A 21 23.97 36.90 54.38
CA ALA A 21 24.70 35.78 53.82
C ALA A 21 24.84 36.04 52.31
N LYS A 22 26.04 36.43 51.87
CA LYS A 22 26.33 36.60 50.44
C LYS A 22 26.19 35.24 49.79
N ASN A 23 25.26 35.12 48.84
CA ASN A 23 25.10 33.91 48.05
C ASN A 23 26.46 33.55 47.41
N PRO A 24 27.07 32.40 47.75
CA PRO A 24 28.36 31.99 47.20
C PRO A 24 28.24 31.59 45.72
N HIS A 25 27.02 31.34 45.25
CA HIS A 25 26.69 31.02 43.85
C HIS A 25 26.34 32.30 43.10
N ARG A 26 27.09 32.60 42.05
CA ARG A 26 26.78 33.72 41.16
C ARG A 26 25.57 33.36 40.30
N ARG A 27 24.73 34.37 40.06
CA ARG A 27 23.63 34.30 39.07
C ARG A 27 22.63 33.16 39.32
N LEU A 28 22.47 32.76 40.59
CA LEU A 28 21.45 31.81 41.03
C LEU A 28 20.35 32.56 41.78
N SER A 29 19.15 32.61 41.18
CA SER A 29 18.01 33.36 41.71
C SER A 29 17.03 32.50 42.52
N LEU A 30 17.40 31.24 42.82
CA LEU A 30 16.58 30.29 43.57
C LEU A 30 16.71 30.49 45.08
N ASP A 31 15.66 30.14 45.81
CA ASP A 31 15.69 30.08 47.27
C ASP A 31 16.71 29.03 47.74
N CYS A 32 17.46 29.32 48.80
CA CYS A 32 18.45 28.41 49.37
C CYS A 32 17.87 27.03 49.69
N ALA A 33 16.62 26.97 50.16
CA ALA A 33 15.91 25.74 50.52
C ALA A 33 15.55 24.87 49.31
N ALA A 34 15.65 25.38 48.09
CA ALA A 34 15.45 24.59 46.88
C ALA A 34 16.57 23.56 46.66
N CYS A 35 17.76 23.82 47.22
CA CYS A 35 18.93 22.96 47.06
C CYS A 35 19.48 22.45 48.40
N HIS A 36 19.40 23.24 49.46
CA HIS A 36 20.03 22.95 50.74
C HIS A 36 19.03 22.60 51.84
N THR A 37 19.44 21.71 52.74
CA THR A 37 18.66 21.36 53.94
C THR A 37 19.27 21.99 55.19
N THR A 38 18.46 22.13 56.24
CA THR A 38 18.92 22.59 57.56
C THR A 38 19.79 21.56 58.29
N GLN A 39 19.90 20.32 57.78
CA GLN A 39 20.75 19.27 58.35
C GLN A 39 22.22 19.42 57.98
N GLY A 40 22.53 20.24 56.97
CA GLY A 40 23.90 20.60 56.62
C GLY A 40 24.05 20.97 55.14
N TRP A 41 24.94 21.93 54.87
CA TRP A 41 25.23 22.44 53.52
C TRP A 41 25.80 21.41 52.54
N HIS A 42 26.18 20.22 53.02
CA HIS A 42 26.70 19.12 52.22
C HIS A 42 25.61 18.18 51.69
N VAL A 43 24.39 18.23 52.24
CA VAL A 43 23.24 17.49 51.72
C VAL A 43 22.52 18.42 50.75
N ILE A 44 22.77 18.20 49.46
CA ILE A 44 22.25 19.02 48.37
C ILE A 44 21.36 18.13 47.51
N SER A 45 20.13 18.56 47.29
CA SER A 45 19.17 17.87 46.40
C SER A 45 18.38 18.93 45.66
N PHE A 46 18.25 18.76 44.35
CA PHE A 46 17.51 19.69 43.50
C PHE A 46 16.80 18.93 42.38
N ASP A 47 15.54 19.28 42.14
CA ASP A 47 14.69 18.61 41.16
C ASP A 47 14.85 19.22 39.75
N HIS A 48 15.60 18.53 38.90
CA HIS A 48 15.83 18.94 37.51
C HIS A 48 14.59 18.82 36.62
N SER A 49 13.52 18.13 37.03
CA SER A 49 12.27 18.07 36.24
C SER A 49 11.61 19.43 36.08
N THR A 50 11.98 20.39 36.91
CA THR A 50 11.51 21.78 36.88
C THR A 50 12.31 22.69 35.94
N THR A 51 13.34 22.16 35.29
CA THR A 51 14.27 22.91 34.43
C THR A 51 14.11 22.55 32.96
N ASP A 52 14.76 23.32 32.09
CA ASP A 52 14.79 23.01 30.65
C ASP A 52 15.76 21.87 30.27
N PHE A 53 16.32 21.16 31.26
CA PHE A 53 17.09 19.92 31.08
C PHE A 53 16.72 18.91 32.17
N PRO A 54 15.56 18.24 32.05
CA PRO A 54 15.18 17.17 32.98
C PRO A 54 16.20 16.02 32.89
N LEU A 55 16.71 15.58 34.04
CA LEU A 55 17.59 14.40 34.06
C LEU A 55 16.76 13.14 33.80
N GLN A 56 16.98 12.52 32.66
CA GLN A 56 16.34 11.28 32.25
C GLN A 56 17.38 10.20 31.95
N GLY A 57 16.95 8.93 31.97
CA GLY A 57 17.82 7.83 31.55
C GLY A 57 19.15 7.78 32.29
N SER A 58 20.25 7.72 31.53
CA SER A 58 21.61 7.68 32.09
C SER A 58 22.02 8.97 32.79
N HIS A 59 21.40 10.11 32.47
CA HIS A 59 21.65 11.39 33.11
C HIS A 59 21.00 11.50 34.51
N ALA A 60 20.02 10.64 34.82
CA ALA A 60 19.43 10.54 36.16
C ALA A 60 20.22 9.61 37.12
N SER A 61 21.41 9.18 36.70
CA SER A 61 22.27 8.27 37.47
C SER A 61 22.83 8.91 38.74
N GLU A 62 22.82 8.18 39.86
CA GLU A 62 23.46 8.60 41.12
C GLU A 62 24.98 8.82 41.01
N ARG A 63 25.60 8.43 39.89
CA ARG A 63 27.03 8.68 39.63
C ARG A 63 27.31 10.11 39.16
N LEU A 64 26.31 10.83 38.68
CA LEU A 64 26.47 12.20 38.21
C LEU A 64 26.30 13.17 39.37
N HIS A 65 27.30 14.04 39.53
CA HIS A 65 27.32 15.05 40.57
C HIS A 65 27.13 16.43 39.93
N CYS A 66 26.72 17.44 40.70
CA CYS A 66 26.47 18.79 40.16
C CYS A 66 27.65 19.34 39.36
N GLN A 67 28.89 19.09 39.82
CA GLN A 67 30.14 19.52 39.18
C GLN A 67 30.40 18.87 37.82
N SER A 68 29.73 17.76 37.50
CA SER A 68 29.84 17.10 36.20
C SER A 68 29.25 17.95 35.08
N CYS A 69 28.34 18.87 35.41
CA CYS A 69 27.63 19.71 34.43
C CYS A 69 27.75 21.21 34.74
N HIS A 70 27.82 21.58 36.02
CA HIS A 70 27.81 22.97 36.47
C HIS A 70 29.14 23.40 37.08
N ASP A 71 29.51 24.65 36.83
CA ASP A 71 30.41 25.38 37.72
C ASP A 71 29.63 25.77 38.98
N LEU A 72 30.03 25.27 40.15
CA LEU A 72 29.37 25.58 41.41
C LEU A 72 29.46 27.07 41.81
N ALA A 73 30.40 27.82 41.23
CA ALA A 73 30.50 29.25 41.42
C ALA A 73 29.57 30.04 40.47
N ASP A 74 29.21 29.49 39.30
CA ASP A 74 28.34 30.13 38.30
C ASP A 74 27.52 29.08 37.52
N PHE A 75 26.29 28.85 38.00
CA PHE A 75 25.37 27.88 37.41
C PHE A 75 24.83 28.28 36.03
N SER A 76 25.12 29.50 35.53
CA SER A 76 24.62 29.99 34.23
C SER A 76 25.38 29.45 33.01
N THR A 77 26.40 28.63 33.22
CA THR A 77 27.36 28.22 32.18
C THR A 77 27.13 26.82 31.60
N ALA A 78 26.26 26.01 32.21
CA ALA A 78 26.01 24.65 31.77
C ALA A 78 25.29 24.61 30.41
N SER A 79 25.91 23.95 29.42
CA SER A 79 25.33 23.74 28.10
C SER A 79 24.46 22.48 28.07
N ARG A 80 23.36 22.55 27.32
CA ARG A 80 22.45 21.43 27.06
C ARG A 80 22.80 20.64 25.79
N ALA A 81 23.75 21.15 24.99
CA ALA A 81 24.16 20.47 23.77
C ALA A 81 24.92 19.19 24.11
N CYS A 82 24.55 18.06 23.52
CA CYS A 82 25.18 16.75 23.78
C CYS A 82 26.72 16.82 23.70
N GLY A 83 27.22 17.47 22.64
CA GLY A 83 28.65 17.62 22.37
C GLY A 83 29.43 18.52 23.33
N SER A 84 28.79 19.22 24.28
CA SER A 84 29.54 19.97 25.30
C SER A 84 30.09 19.07 26.41
N CYS A 85 29.56 17.84 26.54
CA CYS A 85 30.00 16.87 27.54
C CYS A 85 30.39 15.53 26.92
N HIS A 86 29.69 15.11 25.87
CA HIS A 86 29.97 13.85 25.17
C HIS A 86 30.87 14.09 23.97
N GLU A 87 31.94 13.31 23.86
CA GLU A 87 32.83 13.35 22.71
C GLU A 87 32.15 12.75 21.47
N ASP A 88 32.23 13.46 20.35
CA ASP A 88 31.69 12.99 19.08
C ASP A 88 32.64 11.97 18.42
N VAL A 89 32.32 10.69 18.61
CA VAL A 89 33.04 9.57 17.98
C VAL A 89 32.90 9.54 16.46
N HIS A 90 31.94 10.28 15.89
CA HIS A 90 31.73 10.39 14.44
C HIS A 90 32.56 11.50 13.80
N GLN A 91 33.37 12.24 14.57
CA GLN A 91 34.31 13.24 14.07
C GLN A 91 33.62 14.34 13.24
N GLY A 92 32.42 14.75 13.62
CA GLY A 92 31.64 15.81 12.98
C GLY A 92 30.91 15.39 11.70
N LYS A 93 30.99 14.13 11.28
CA LYS A 93 30.43 13.67 9.99
C LYS A 93 28.90 13.58 9.96
N LEU A 94 28.24 13.48 11.12
CA LEU A 94 26.77 13.29 11.24
C LEU A 94 26.02 14.51 11.79
N GLY A 95 26.71 15.64 11.97
CA GLY A 95 26.14 16.83 12.59
C GLY A 95 25.97 16.70 14.11
N THR A 96 25.30 17.67 14.74
CA THR A 96 25.21 17.78 16.21
C THR A 96 23.87 17.34 16.79
N ALA A 97 22.92 16.90 15.96
CA ALA A 97 21.61 16.42 16.37
C ALA A 97 21.69 14.92 16.73
N CYS A 98 22.41 14.62 17.82
CA CYS A 98 22.68 13.26 18.29
C CYS A 98 21.38 12.47 18.55
N GLU A 99 20.33 13.17 19.00
CA GLU A 99 19.01 12.64 19.33
C GLU A 99 18.25 12.03 18.14
N ASN A 100 18.71 12.29 16.91
CA ASN A 100 18.16 11.62 15.72
C ASN A 100 18.52 10.14 15.69
N CYS A 101 19.59 9.73 16.38
CA CYS A 101 20.10 8.36 16.39
C CYS A 101 20.17 7.78 17.82
N HIS A 102 20.66 8.56 18.77
CA HIS A 102 20.93 8.12 20.15
C HIS A 102 19.83 8.55 21.11
N GLU A 103 19.51 7.67 22.07
CA GLU A 103 18.58 7.98 23.16
C GLU A 103 19.34 8.09 24.49
N GLU A 104 18.98 9.07 25.33
CA GLU A 104 19.62 9.34 26.64
C GLU A 104 19.49 8.17 27.63
N THR A 105 18.48 7.33 27.44
CA THR A 105 18.23 6.13 28.24
C THR A 105 19.22 5.01 27.93
N GLN A 106 19.64 4.86 26.67
CA GLN A 106 20.52 3.78 26.25
C GLN A 106 21.32 4.15 24.98
N TRP A 107 22.42 4.89 25.19
CA TRP A 107 23.24 5.49 24.11
C TRP A 107 23.72 4.50 23.04
N THR A 108 24.04 3.26 23.42
CA THR A 108 24.58 2.23 22.52
C THR A 108 23.50 1.43 21.78
N SER A 109 22.23 1.57 22.17
CA SER A 109 21.13 0.85 21.54
C SER A 109 20.44 1.75 20.53
N LEU A 110 20.78 1.59 19.26
CA LEU A 110 20.14 2.32 18.17
C LEU A 110 18.85 1.61 17.73
N ASN A 111 17.76 2.35 17.62
CA ASN A 111 16.54 1.85 16.98
C ASN A 111 16.63 2.10 15.47
N SER A 112 17.24 1.16 14.74
CA SER A 112 17.47 1.29 13.29
C SER A 112 16.18 1.49 12.50
N LEU A 113 15.07 0.86 12.90
CA LEU A 113 13.75 1.05 12.30
C LEU A 113 13.25 2.49 12.44
N LYS A 114 13.34 3.07 13.64
CA LYS A 114 12.93 4.46 13.90
C LYS A 114 13.80 5.45 13.13
N ILE A 115 15.11 5.19 13.06
CA ILE A 115 16.06 6.03 12.32
C ILE A 115 15.72 6.02 10.82
N HIS A 116 15.62 4.84 10.22
CA HIS A 116 15.39 4.69 8.78
C HIS A 116 13.96 5.04 8.34
N ALA A 117 12.97 5.02 9.25
CA ALA A 117 11.62 5.49 8.95
C ALA A 117 11.58 6.97 8.52
N ASN A 118 12.59 7.76 8.90
CA ASN A 118 12.70 9.18 8.56
C ASN A 118 13.74 9.46 7.45
N THR A 119 14.21 8.43 6.74
CA THR A 119 15.16 8.57 5.63
C THR A 119 14.51 8.23 4.28
N THR A 120 15.27 8.38 3.20
CA THR A 120 14.87 7.95 1.86
C THR A 120 14.90 6.44 1.66
N PHE A 121 15.39 5.67 2.66
CA PHE A 121 15.44 4.22 2.60
C PHE A 121 14.82 3.59 3.86
N PRO A 122 13.48 3.54 3.97
CA PRO A 122 12.81 2.85 5.07
C PRO A 122 13.09 1.36 5.03
N LEU A 123 13.58 0.80 6.14
CA LEU A 123 13.80 -0.63 6.28
C LEU A 123 12.46 -1.36 6.32
N THR A 124 12.17 -2.10 5.26
CA THR A 124 10.94 -2.90 5.11
C THR A 124 11.27 -4.29 4.59
N GLY A 125 10.36 -5.23 4.84
CA GLY A 125 10.52 -6.63 4.42
C GLY A 125 11.83 -7.24 4.92
N SER A 126 12.56 -7.90 4.02
CA SER A 126 13.81 -8.61 4.32
C SER A 126 14.95 -7.69 4.76
N HIS A 127 14.89 -6.38 4.45
CA HIS A 127 15.92 -5.42 4.86
C HIS A 127 15.91 -5.13 6.37
N VAL A 128 14.82 -5.44 7.07
CA VAL A 128 14.72 -5.25 8.54
C VAL A 128 15.65 -6.16 9.33
N GLN A 129 16.07 -7.29 8.73
CA GLN A 129 16.89 -8.30 9.40
C GLN A 129 18.39 -8.13 9.15
N LEU A 130 18.79 -7.13 8.37
CA LEU A 130 20.20 -6.93 8.02
C LEU A 130 20.95 -6.25 9.16
N ASP A 131 22.19 -6.70 9.37
CA ASP A 131 23.15 -6.00 10.21
C ASP A 131 23.53 -4.66 9.58
N CYS A 132 23.83 -3.64 10.40
CA CYS A 132 24.16 -2.29 9.94
C CYS A 132 25.28 -2.28 8.89
N GLN A 133 26.29 -3.13 9.07
CA GLN A 133 27.47 -3.25 8.23
C GLN A 133 27.15 -3.84 6.85
N ALA A 134 26.00 -4.49 6.66
CA ALA A 134 25.56 -4.96 5.35
C ALA A 134 25.29 -3.81 4.38
N CYS A 135 24.96 -2.61 4.89
CA CYS A 135 24.68 -1.42 4.09
C CYS A 135 25.71 -0.30 4.32
N HIS A 136 26.14 -0.09 5.57
CA HIS A 136 27.12 0.94 5.95
C HIS A 136 28.55 0.38 5.89
N VAL A 137 29.03 0.13 4.66
CA VAL A 137 30.26 -0.63 4.35
C VAL A 137 31.57 0.19 4.32
N SER A 138 31.61 1.39 4.89
CA SER A 138 32.83 2.23 4.87
C SER A 138 34.04 1.54 5.53
N GLU A 139 35.21 1.59 4.88
CA GLU A 139 36.51 1.07 5.38
C GLU A 139 37.05 1.83 6.59
N ILE A 140 36.48 3.00 6.91
CA ILE A 140 36.77 3.74 8.14
C ILE A 140 35.63 3.46 9.11
N GLU A 141 35.93 2.75 10.20
CA GLU A 141 34.97 2.44 11.28
C GLU A 141 34.21 3.72 11.67
N ASN A 142 32.88 3.68 11.53
CA ASN A 142 31.91 4.73 11.87
C ASN A 142 31.59 5.81 10.80
N GLU A 143 31.96 5.62 9.53
CA GLU A 143 31.37 6.42 8.44
C GLU A 143 30.04 5.83 7.95
N PHE A 144 28.92 6.43 8.39
CA PHE A 144 27.57 6.11 7.91
C PHE A 144 27.22 6.82 6.59
N SER A 145 28.22 7.30 5.85
CA SER A 145 28.07 8.01 4.58
C SER A 145 27.88 7.02 3.44
N PHE A 146 26.64 6.64 3.15
CA PHE A 146 26.33 6.01 1.86
C PHE A 146 25.02 6.50 1.25
N LEU A 147 25.12 6.94 -0.01
CA LEU A 147 24.08 7.47 -0.90
C LEU A 147 23.46 6.38 -1.81
N LYS A 148 23.68 5.09 -1.52
CA LYS A 148 23.13 3.98 -2.31
C LYS A 148 21.72 3.65 -1.83
N THR A 149 20.73 4.30 -2.43
CA THR A 149 19.32 4.14 -2.05
C THR A 149 18.49 3.45 -3.14
N THR A 150 19.11 3.04 -4.26
CA THR A 150 18.39 2.36 -5.33
C THR A 150 18.57 0.85 -5.22
N CYS A 151 17.55 0.08 -5.60
CA CYS A 151 17.60 -1.39 -5.58
C CYS A 151 18.82 -1.94 -6.34
N GLY A 152 19.12 -1.37 -7.52
CA GLY A 152 20.21 -1.79 -8.39
C GLY A 152 21.59 -1.65 -7.74
N ASP A 153 21.81 -0.65 -6.88
CA ASP A 153 23.11 -0.41 -6.24
C ASP A 153 23.63 -1.60 -5.41
N CYS A 154 22.70 -2.42 -4.92
CA CYS A 154 22.98 -3.64 -4.16
C CYS A 154 22.58 -4.91 -4.92
N HIS A 155 21.47 -4.88 -5.65
CA HIS A 155 20.89 -6.06 -6.30
C HIS A 155 21.21 -6.18 -7.79
N GLN A 156 22.17 -5.43 -8.32
CA GLN A 156 22.60 -5.55 -9.72
C GLN A 156 22.96 -6.99 -10.10
N GLN A 157 23.72 -7.68 -9.25
CA GLN A 157 24.11 -9.05 -9.54
C GLN A 157 22.92 -10.02 -9.43
N THR A 158 21.98 -9.77 -8.52
CA THR A 158 20.72 -10.53 -8.44
C THR A 158 19.93 -10.39 -9.73
N PHE A 159 19.81 -9.17 -10.27
CA PHE A 159 19.14 -8.89 -11.54
C PHE A 159 19.81 -9.62 -12.71
N VAL A 160 21.14 -9.50 -12.84
CA VAL A 160 21.92 -10.17 -13.89
C VAL A 160 21.80 -11.70 -13.81
N ASN A 161 21.80 -12.25 -12.59
CA ASN A 161 21.74 -13.70 -12.36
C ASN A 161 20.34 -14.30 -12.49
N ALA A 162 19.27 -13.49 -12.37
CA ALA A 162 17.90 -14.00 -12.42
C ALA A 162 17.63 -14.77 -13.73
N ASN A 163 18.27 -14.38 -14.84
CA ASN A 163 18.26 -15.06 -16.16
C ASN A 163 16.89 -15.61 -16.58
N THR A 164 15.83 -14.88 -16.22
CA THR A 164 14.46 -15.16 -16.66
C THR A 164 14.21 -14.39 -17.96
N GLU A 165 13.37 -14.91 -18.84
CA GLU A 165 12.91 -14.23 -20.05
C GLU A 165 12.43 -12.79 -19.78
N VAL A 166 11.80 -12.55 -18.62
CA VAL A 166 11.31 -11.22 -18.19
C VAL A 166 12.44 -10.20 -18.05
N HIS A 167 13.47 -10.52 -17.26
CA HIS A 167 14.62 -9.65 -17.03
C HIS A 167 15.52 -9.45 -18.26
N GLN A 168 15.35 -10.25 -19.32
CA GLN A 168 16.06 -10.05 -20.60
C GLN A 168 15.39 -9.01 -21.50
N VAL A 169 14.09 -8.74 -21.31
CA VAL A 169 13.31 -7.84 -22.19
C VAL A 169 12.76 -6.60 -21.49
N VAL A 170 12.66 -6.62 -20.16
CA VAL A 170 12.39 -5.40 -19.38
C VAL A 170 13.62 -4.51 -19.48
N GLU A 171 13.44 -3.27 -19.95
CA GLU A 171 14.52 -2.30 -19.98
C GLU A 171 15.12 -2.13 -18.59
N ALA A 172 16.45 -2.08 -18.49
CA ALA A 172 17.18 -1.93 -17.23
C ALA A 172 16.79 -0.68 -16.41
N ASN A 173 16.02 0.24 -17.01
CA ASN A 173 15.54 1.47 -16.39
C ASN A 173 14.18 1.33 -15.67
N MET A 174 13.50 0.19 -15.74
CA MET A 174 12.24 -0.01 -15.00
C MET A 174 12.51 -0.19 -13.50
N ALA A 175 11.79 0.55 -12.66
CA ALA A 175 11.98 0.45 -11.21
C ALA A 175 11.55 -0.94 -10.70
N CYS A 176 12.41 -1.60 -9.92
CA CYS A 176 12.22 -2.98 -9.45
C CYS A 176 10.91 -3.18 -8.69
N GLU A 177 10.43 -2.12 -8.03
CA GLU A 177 9.22 -2.05 -7.21
C GLU A 177 7.92 -2.22 -8.01
N HIS A 178 7.98 -2.09 -9.35
CA HIS A 178 6.85 -2.42 -10.22
C HIS A 178 6.58 -3.92 -10.31
N CYS A 179 7.59 -4.74 -9.98
CA CYS A 179 7.55 -6.19 -10.08
C CYS A 179 7.73 -6.89 -8.73
N HIS A 180 8.57 -6.33 -7.87
CA HIS A 180 9.06 -6.98 -6.66
C HIS A 180 8.74 -6.15 -5.43
N THR A 181 8.76 -6.81 -4.27
CA THR A 181 8.59 -6.13 -2.98
C THR A 181 9.82 -6.36 -2.11
N THR A 182 10.02 -5.55 -1.10
CA THR A 182 11.11 -5.74 -0.13
C THR A 182 10.96 -7.02 0.69
N SER A 183 9.78 -7.66 0.68
CA SER A 183 9.56 -8.97 1.30
C SER A 183 10.18 -10.13 0.50
N GLY A 184 10.44 -9.94 -0.80
CA GLY A 184 11.06 -10.96 -1.64
C GLY A 184 10.91 -10.72 -3.14
N TRP A 185 11.80 -11.36 -3.91
CA TRP A 185 11.79 -11.33 -5.38
C TRP A 185 10.70 -12.21 -5.99
N THR A 186 10.27 -13.26 -5.28
CA THR A 186 9.23 -14.19 -5.75
C THR A 186 8.11 -14.34 -4.72
N PRO A 187 6.84 -14.43 -5.17
CA PRO A 187 6.38 -14.17 -6.54
C PRO A 187 6.55 -12.70 -6.95
N ALA A 188 6.75 -12.47 -8.25
CA ALA A 188 6.71 -11.14 -8.84
C ALA A 188 5.27 -10.80 -9.26
N PHE A 189 4.89 -9.54 -9.17
CA PHE A 189 3.56 -9.05 -9.51
C PHE A 189 3.68 -7.87 -10.46
N PHE A 190 2.88 -7.84 -11.52
CA PHE A 190 2.83 -6.70 -12.43
C PHE A 190 1.39 -6.25 -12.62
N ASP A 191 1.14 -4.96 -12.39
CA ASP A 191 -0.18 -4.37 -12.50
C ASP A 191 -0.58 -4.14 -13.97
N HIS A 192 -1.46 -5.00 -14.48
CA HIS A 192 -1.98 -4.89 -15.84
C HIS A 192 -3.09 -3.84 -15.99
N SER A 193 -3.59 -3.24 -14.90
CA SER A 193 -4.67 -2.24 -14.97
C SER A 193 -4.27 -0.96 -15.70
N GLN A 194 -2.96 -0.72 -15.85
CA GLN A 194 -2.38 0.43 -16.54
C GLN A 194 -1.90 0.09 -17.95
N THR A 195 -2.14 -1.13 -18.42
CA THR A 195 -1.73 -1.59 -19.76
C THR A 195 -2.89 -1.61 -20.74
N ALA A 196 -2.59 -1.80 -22.03
CA ALA A 196 -3.60 -1.95 -23.08
C ALA A 196 -4.50 -3.19 -22.90
N PHE A 197 -4.09 -4.17 -22.08
CA PHE A 197 -4.87 -5.37 -21.78
C PHE A 197 -5.01 -5.56 -20.28
N THR A 198 -6.11 -5.05 -19.71
CA THR A 198 -6.43 -5.30 -18.30
C THR A 198 -6.84 -6.76 -18.11
N LEU A 199 -6.18 -7.45 -17.18
CA LEU A 199 -6.56 -8.82 -16.82
C LEU A 199 -7.89 -8.83 -16.06
N ASP A 200 -8.92 -9.40 -16.66
CA ASP A 200 -10.23 -9.59 -16.04
C ASP A 200 -10.83 -10.97 -16.36
N GLY A 201 -11.90 -11.32 -15.65
CA GLY A 201 -12.58 -12.61 -15.81
C GLY A 201 -11.62 -13.80 -15.71
N ALA A 202 -11.66 -14.68 -16.71
CA ALA A 202 -10.83 -15.89 -16.78
C ALA A 202 -9.33 -15.63 -16.98
N HIS A 203 -8.92 -14.39 -17.30
CA HIS A 203 -7.50 -14.04 -17.47
C HIS A 203 -6.81 -13.63 -16.16
N VAL A 204 -7.57 -13.42 -15.09
CA VAL A 204 -7.02 -13.07 -13.78
C VAL A 204 -6.23 -14.25 -13.21
N GLY A 205 -5.00 -13.98 -12.74
CA GLY A 205 -4.15 -14.98 -12.08
C GLY A 205 -3.41 -15.92 -13.04
N LEU A 206 -3.46 -15.67 -14.35
CA LEU A 206 -2.60 -16.37 -15.29
C LEU A 206 -1.12 -16.06 -15.04
N ASN A 207 -0.27 -17.07 -15.20
CA ASN A 207 1.18 -16.87 -15.20
C ASN A 207 1.59 -16.03 -16.42
N CYS A 208 2.62 -15.20 -16.29
CA CYS A 208 3.08 -14.31 -17.36
C CYS A 208 3.35 -15.07 -18.68
N ALA A 209 3.97 -16.26 -18.59
CA ALA A 209 4.30 -17.11 -19.73
C ALA A 209 3.07 -17.65 -20.49
N ALA A 210 1.87 -17.60 -19.92
CA ALA A 210 0.64 -18.01 -20.60
C ALA A 210 0.30 -17.08 -21.78
N CYS A 211 0.73 -15.81 -21.72
CA CYS A 211 0.52 -14.81 -22.76
C CYS A 211 1.85 -14.36 -23.39
N HIS A 212 2.91 -14.27 -22.60
CA HIS A 212 4.23 -13.79 -23.00
C HIS A 212 5.21 -14.93 -23.32
N SER A 213 4.73 -16.02 -23.93
CA SER A 213 5.58 -17.18 -24.28
C SER A 213 6.58 -16.92 -25.40
N SER A 214 6.53 -15.73 -26.02
CA SER A 214 7.41 -15.31 -27.11
C SER A 214 7.98 -13.92 -26.83
N GLY A 215 8.18 -13.63 -25.54
CA GLY A 215 8.54 -12.31 -25.03
C GLY A 215 7.35 -11.43 -24.65
N TYR A 216 7.69 -10.24 -24.15
CA TYR A 216 6.75 -9.27 -23.58
C TYR A 216 6.36 -8.15 -24.55
N ALA A 217 6.91 -8.15 -25.76
CA ALA A 217 6.58 -7.21 -26.81
C ALA A 217 5.66 -7.86 -27.85
N GLY A 218 4.67 -7.12 -28.32
CA GLY A 218 3.79 -7.56 -29.42
C GLY A 218 2.80 -8.67 -29.05
N THR A 219 2.58 -8.93 -27.76
CA THR A 219 1.50 -9.82 -27.32
C THR A 219 0.16 -9.26 -27.79
N PRO A 220 -0.64 -10.03 -28.57
CA PRO A 220 -1.93 -9.57 -29.07
C PRO A 220 -2.87 -9.17 -27.94
N THR A 221 -3.68 -8.13 -28.17
CA THR A 221 -4.66 -7.65 -27.19
C THR A 221 -6.09 -7.98 -27.59
N GLU A 222 -6.29 -8.39 -28.85
CA GLU A 222 -7.56 -8.81 -29.41
C GLU A 222 -7.85 -10.27 -29.08
N CYS A 223 -9.10 -10.60 -28.77
CA CYS A 223 -9.51 -11.98 -28.44
C CYS A 223 -9.06 -13.01 -29.48
N ALA A 224 -9.26 -12.70 -30.77
CA ALA A 224 -8.88 -13.60 -31.86
C ALA A 224 -7.37 -13.78 -31.97
N GLY A 225 -6.54 -12.85 -31.48
CA GLY A 225 -5.08 -13.01 -31.47
C GLY A 225 -4.60 -14.25 -30.73
N CYS A 226 -5.36 -14.67 -29.70
CA CYS A 226 -5.07 -15.87 -28.91
C CYS A 226 -6.08 -17.00 -29.16
N HIS A 227 -7.35 -16.66 -29.39
CA HIS A 227 -8.44 -17.63 -29.44
C HIS A 227 -8.94 -17.95 -30.86
N LEU A 228 -8.19 -17.61 -31.92
CA LEU A 228 -8.57 -17.90 -33.31
C LEU A 228 -8.88 -19.39 -33.55
N ASN A 229 -8.07 -20.28 -32.99
CA ASN A 229 -8.28 -21.72 -33.14
C ASN A 229 -9.61 -22.18 -32.53
N LEU A 230 -9.97 -21.64 -31.36
CA LEU A 230 -11.27 -21.92 -30.73
C LEU A 230 -12.42 -21.35 -31.55
N TYR A 231 -12.26 -20.13 -32.06
CA TYR A 231 -13.21 -19.48 -32.95
C TYR A 231 -13.47 -20.33 -34.21
N GLN A 232 -12.41 -20.80 -34.88
CA GLN A 232 -12.51 -21.64 -36.08
C GLN A 232 -13.09 -23.03 -35.80
N ALA A 233 -12.81 -23.60 -34.62
CA ALA A 233 -13.28 -24.94 -34.25
C ALA A 233 -14.74 -24.97 -33.73
N THR A 234 -15.33 -23.81 -33.45
CA THR A 234 -16.68 -23.76 -32.87
C THR A 234 -17.75 -24.02 -33.94
N THR A 235 -18.56 -25.07 -33.74
CA THR A 235 -19.59 -25.52 -34.68
C THR A 235 -21.02 -25.18 -34.27
N ASN A 236 -21.24 -24.73 -33.02
CA ASN A 236 -22.57 -24.36 -32.53
C ASN A 236 -22.52 -23.11 -31.62
N PRO A 237 -22.91 -21.93 -32.12
CA PRO A 237 -23.16 -21.65 -33.54
C PRO A 237 -21.85 -21.74 -34.36
N ASN A 238 -21.93 -22.11 -35.64
CA ASN A 238 -20.75 -22.17 -36.49
C ASN A 238 -20.29 -20.76 -36.85
N HIS A 239 -19.19 -20.31 -36.26
CA HIS A 239 -18.73 -18.93 -36.44
C HIS A 239 -18.22 -18.64 -37.85
N ILE A 240 -17.48 -19.58 -38.44
CA ILE A 240 -16.96 -19.47 -39.80
C ILE A 240 -18.09 -19.59 -40.81
N GLY A 241 -18.95 -20.58 -40.62
CA GLY A 241 -20.10 -20.83 -41.49
C GLY A 241 -21.04 -19.64 -41.56
N ALA A 242 -21.37 -19.08 -40.39
CA ALA A 242 -22.25 -17.91 -40.27
C ALA A 242 -21.56 -16.57 -40.55
N ASN A 243 -20.26 -16.57 -40.88
CA ASN A 243 -19.47 -15.37 -41.13
C ASN A 243 -19.54 -14.34 -40.00
N PHE A 244 -19.43 -14.80 -38.74
CA PHE A 244 -19.38 -13.90 -37.59
C PHE A 244 -18.07 -13.09 -37.58
N PRO A 245 -18.07 -11.89 -36.97
CA PRO A 245 -16.85 -11.10 -36.84
C PRO A 245 -15.94 -11.65 -35.74
N THR A 246 -14.65 -11.30 -35.80
CA THR A 246 -13.67 -11.61 -34.75
C THR A 246 -13.68 -10.61 -33.59
N THR A 247 -14.61 -9.64 -33.60
CA THR A 247 -14.91 -8.76 -32.46
C THR A 247 -15.78 -9.51 -31.45
N CYS A 248 -15.16 -10.41 -30.70
CA CYS A 248 -15.82 -11.34 -29.77
C CYS A 248 -16.68 -10.63 -28.72
N GLU A 249 -16.29 -9.43 -28.32
CA GLU A 249 -16.83 -8.60 -27.25
C GLU A 249 -18.25 -8.12 -27.54
N SER A 250 -18.67 -8.17 -28.81
CA SER A 250 -20.07 -7.94 -29.21
C SER A 250 -21.04 -8.98 -28.65
N CYS A 251 -20.55 -10.20 -28.39
CA CYS A 251 -21.36 -11.33 -27.95
C CYS A 251 -20.83 -12.00 -26.68
N HIS A 252 -19.53 -11.98 -26.43
CA HIS A 252 -18.87 -12.66 -25.32
C HIS A 252 -18.24 -11.66 -24.36
N ASN A 253 -18.01 -12.12 -23.12
CA ASN A 253 -17.18 -11.41 -22.16
C ASN A 253 -16.27 -12.40 -21.43
N THR A 254 -15.21 -11.89 -20.81
CA THR A 254 -14.18 -12.70 -20.15
C THR A 254 -14.65 -13.40 -18.88
N ARG A 255 -15.80 -13.00 -18.29
CA ARG A 255 -16.35 -13.56 -17.05
C ARG A 255 -17.29 -14.73 -17.30
N THR A 256 -18.12 -14.64 -18.33
CA THR A 256 -19.11 -15.64 -18.68
C THR A 256 -19.03 -16.04 -20.14
N TRP A 257 -17.85 -16.45 -20.63
CA TRP A 257 -17.61 -16.72 -22.06
C TRP A 257 -18.70 -17.57 -22.75
N ARG A 258 -19.19 -18.62 -22.07
CA ARG A 258 -20.24 -19.51 -22.61
C ARG A 258 -21.66 -18.91 -22.61
N ARG A 259 -21.91 -17.86 -21.84
CA ARG A 259 -23.18 -17.13 -21.84
C ARG A 259 -22.96 -15.85 -22.65
N THR A 260 -23.55 -15.80 -23.83
CA THR A 260 -23.47 -14.60 -24.64
C THR A 260 -24.20 -13.45 -23.95
N SER A 261 -23.63 -12.25 -24.03
CA SER A 261 -24.21 -11.00 -23.55
C SER A 261 -25.01 -10.26 -24.62
N TRP A 262 -25.21 -10.90 -25.78
CA TRP A 262 -25.94 -10.33 -26.90
C TRP A 262 -27.46 -10.40 -26.70
N ASP A 263 -28.12 -9.29 -27.02
CA ASP A 263 -29.57 -9.14 -26.93
C ASP A 263 -30.26 -9.66 -28.20
N HIS A 264 -30.72 -10.92 -28.16
CA HIS A 264 -31.54 -11.49 -29.23
C HIS A 264 -32.94 -10.90 -29.25
N ASP A 265 -33.58 -10.70 -28.09
CA ASP A 265 -35.00 -10.32 -28.01
C ASP A 265 -35.25 -8.86 -28.42
N GLY A 266 -34.28 -7.97 -28.17
CA GLY A 266 -34.36 -6.56 -28.56
C GLY A 266 -34.01 -6.29 -30.02
N GLN A 267 -33.35 -7.23 -30.71
CA GLN A 267 -32.92 -7.06 -32.10
C GLN A 267 -33.62 -8.02 -33.08
N PHE A 268 -34.08 -9.17 -32.61
CA PHE A 268 -34.66 -10.25 -33.39
C PHE A 268 -35.89 -10.84 -32.69
N PHE A 269 -36.43 -11.91 -33.25
CA PHE A 269 -37.61 -12.59 -32.71
C PHE A 269 -37.39 -12.98 -31.22
N PRO A 270 -38.31 -12.68 -30.30
CA PRO A 270 -38.07 -12.89 -28.87
C PRO A 270 -38.06 -14.38 -28.52
N ILE A 271 -36.93 -14.85 -27.99
CA ILE A 271 -36.71 -16.25 -27.59
C ILE A 271 -36.39 -16.40 -26.09
N PHE A 272 -35.95 -15.32 -25.43
CA PHE A 272 -35.64 -15.30 -24.00
C PHE A 272 -36.75 -14.68 -23.15
N SER A 273 -37.87 -14.28 -23.77
CA SER A 273 -39.06 -13.69 -23.15
C SER A 273 -40.35 -14.25 -23.78
N GLY A 274 -41.52 -13.79 -23.28
CA GLY A 274 -42.82 -14.25 -23.76
C GLY A 274 -43.09 -15.76 -23.54
N GLU A 275 -43.95 -16.32 -24.39
CA GLU A 275 -44.33 -17.76 -24.39
C GLU A 275 -43.16 -18.70 -24.76
N HIS A 276 -42.13 -18.12 -25.36
CA HIS A 276 -40.93 -18.75 -25.92
C HIS A 276 -39.81 -18.90 -24.87
N LYS A 277 -39.90 -18.16 -23.76
CA LYS A 277 -38.91 -18.17 -22.68
C LYS A 277 -38.69 -19.56 -22.08
N GLY A 278 -37.44 -20.03 -22.12
CA GLY A 278 -36.99 -21.24 -21.42
C GLY A 278 -37.47 -22.54 -22.05
N LYS A 279 -37.93 -22.49 -23.30
CA LYS A 279 -38.44 -23.66 -24.04
C LYS A 279 -37.35 -24.38 -24.85
N TRP A 280 -36.22 -23.72 -25.11
CA TRP A 280 -35.08 -24.25 -25.88
C TRP A 280 -33.76 -23.71 -25.30
N SER A 281 -32.66 -24.31 -25.75
CA SER A 281 -31.33 -24.00 -25.23
C SER A 281 -30.24 -23.94 -26.31
N ALA A 282 -30.53 -24.37 -27.54
CA ALA A 282 -29.60 -24.32 -28.66
C ALA A 282 -30.15 -23.46 -29.80
N CYS A 283 -29.27 -22.73 -30.49
CA CYS A 283 -29.65 -21.93 -31.64
C CYS A 283 -30.21 -22.80 -32.78
N ALA A 284 -29.67 -24.02 -32.91
CA ALA A 284 -30.13 -25.03 -33.87
C ALA A 284 -31.56 -25.51 -33.64
N ASP A 285 -32.16 -25.23 -32.47
CA ASP A 285 -33.57 -25.57 -32.19
C ASP A 285 -34.54 -24.73 -33.06
N CYS A 286 -34.08 -23.60 -33.59
CA CYS A 286 -34.86 -22.73 -34.49
C CYS A 286 -34.16 -22.48 -35.82
N HIS A 287 -32.82 -22.35 -35.81
CA HIS A 287 -32.01 -22.10 -37.00
C HIS A 287 -31.53 -23.44 -37.59
N VAL A 288 -32.19 -23.87 -38.66
CA VAL A 288 -31.97 -25.19 -39.26
C VAL A 288 -30.72 -25.25 -40.15
N ASP A 289 -30.15 -24.10 -40.52
CA ASP A 289 -28.87 -24.01 -41.22
C ASP A 289 -27.80 -23.47 -40.26
N ALA A 290 -26.80 -24.31 -39.97
CA ALA A 290 -25.69 -23.95 -39.09
C ALA A 290 -24.81 -22.82 -39.66
N ASN A 291 -24.85 -22.58 -40.97
CA ASN A 291 -24.05 -21.56 -41.65
C ASN A 291 -24.88 -20.32 -42.03
N ASN A 292 -26.21 -20.36 -41.88
CA ASN A 292 -27.06 -19.24 -42.22
C ASN A 292 -28.21 -19.09 -41.23
N PHE A 293 -27.98 -18.26 -40.21
CA PHE A 293 -28.97 -17.98 -39.18
C PHE A 293 -30.17 -17.16 -39.68
N ALA A 294 -30.17 -16.68 -40.93
CA ALA A 294 -31.39 -16.15 -41.56
C ALA A 294 -32.39 -17.26 -41.95
N VAL A 295 -31.95 -18.53 -41.99
CA VAL A 295 -32.80 -19.69 -42.24
C VAL A 295 -33.30 -20.23 -40.89
N PHE A 296 -34.61 -20.17 -40.69
CA PHE A 296 -35.28 -20.63 -39.48
C PHE A 296 -36.57 -21.35 -39.82
N GLU A 297 -37.02 -22.23 -38.93
CA GLU A 297 -38.27 -22.95 -39.10
C GLU A 297 -39.14 -22.88 -37.85
N CYS A 298 -40.23 -22.11 -37.92
CA CYS A 298 -41.23 -22.05 -36.86
C CYS A 298 -42.09 -23.32 -36.83
N ILE A 299 -42.34 -23.92 -37.99
CA ILE A 299 -43.29 -25.02 -38.19
C ILE A 299 -42.79 -26.34 -37.58
N VAL A 300 -41.48 -26.45 -37.29
CA VAL A 300 -40.90 -27.60 -36.59
C VAL A 300 -41.39 -27.71 -35.14
N CYS A 301 -41.81 -26.59 -34.55
CA CYS A 301 -42.29 -26.53 -33.16
C CYS A 301 -43.74 -26.07 -33.06
N HIS A 302 -44.18 -25.16 -33.94
CA HIS A 302 -45.56 -24.71 -34.04
C HIS A 302 -46.34 -25.62 -34.98
N GLU A 303 -47.18 -26.43 -34.36
CA GLU A 303 -48.07 -27.48 -34.88
C GLU A 303 -47.86 -27.88 -36.34
N HIS A 304 -47.21 -29.02 -36.59
CA HIS A 304 -46.99 -29.67 -37.90
C HIS A 304 -48.25 -29.98 -38.75
N ARG A 305 -49.43 -29.52 -38.32
CA ARG A 305 -50.76 -29.81 -38.85
C ARG A 305 -51.32 -28.55 -39.52
N GLN A 306 -50.95 -28.36 -40.78
CA GLN A 306 -51.43 -27.24 -41.61
C GLN A 306 -52.97 -27.10 -41.57
N ASP A 307 -53.73 -28.21 -41.52
CA ASP A 307 -55.21 -28.20 -41.44
C ASP A 307 -55.77 -27.43 -40.23
N LYS A 308 -55.02 -27.37 -39.12
CA LYS A 308 -55.42 -26.62 -37.93
C LYS A 308 -55.06 -25.15 -38.04
N MET A 309 -53.86 -24.82 -38.53
CA MET A 309 -53.48 -23.43 -38.72
C MET A 309 -54.33 -22.78 -39.81
N ASP A 310 -54.62 -23.48 -40.89
CA ASP A 310 -55.52 -23.02 -41.95
C ASP A 310 -56.93 -22.71 -41.39
N ARG A 311 -57.43 -23.51 -40.44
CA ARG A 311 -58.70 -23.25 -39.75
C ARG A 311 -58.69 -21.98 -38.91
N LYS A 312 -57.59 -21.71 -38.20
CA LYS A 312 -57.45 -20.52 -37.37
C LYS A 312 -57.29 -19.25 -38.20
N HIS A 313 -56.65 -19.35 -39.36
CA HIS A 313 -56.37 -18.23 -40.25
C HIS A 313 -57.37 -18.12 -41.43
N ARG A 314 -58.55 -18.77 -41.37
CA ARG A 314 -59.54 -18.77 -42.48
C ARG A 314 -59.96 -17.39 -42.96
N GLU A 315 -60.01 -16.45 -42.02
CA GLU A 315 -60.44 -15.07 -42.27
C GLU A 315 -59.25 -14.12 -42.51
N VAL A 316 -58.02 -14.62 -42.45
CA VAL A 316 -56.80 -13.83 -42.64
C VAL A 316 -56.43 -13.86 -44.12
N SER A 317 -56.75 -12.77 -44.82
CA SER A 317 -56.37 -12.59 -46.22
C SER A 317 -54.84 -12.61 -46.37
N GLY A 318 -54.33 -13.42 -47.31
CA GLY A 318 -52.89 -13.52 -47.59
C GLY A 318 -52.11 -14.45 -46.65
N TYR A 319 -52.79 -15.22 -45.79
CA TYR A 319 -52.17 -16.27 -44.99
C TYR A 319 -51.50 -17.34 -45.89
N VAL A 320 -50.26 -17.69 -45.54
CA VAL A 320 -49.49 -18.76 -46.18
C VAL A 320 -48.78 -19.56 -45.09
N TYR A 321 -48.86 -20.89 -45.15
CA TYR A 321 -48.23 -21.80 -44.19
C TYR A 321 -46.72 -21.97 -44.47
N LEU A 322 -45.96 -20.91 -44.20
CA LEU A 322 -44.51 -20.84 -44.36
C LEU A 322 -43.91 -20.09 -43.17
N SER A 323 -42.78 -20.58 -42.63
CA SER A 323 -42.12 -19.97 -41.46
C SER A 323 -41.82 -18.47 -41.64
N THR A 324 -41.43 -18.05 -42.84
CA THR A 324 -41.20 -16.63 -43.17
C THR A 324 -42.48 -15.80 -43.15
N ALA A 325 -43.61 -16.34 -43.61
CA ALA A 325 -44.91 -15.68 -43.54
C ALA A 325 -45.40 -15.58 -42.08
N CYS A 326 -45.21 -16.64 -41.29
CA CYS A 326 -45.52 -16.65 -39.87
C CYS A 326 -44.76 -15.54 -39.12
N LEU A 327 -43.46 -15.38 -39.37
CA LEU A 327 -42.67 -14.31 -38.73
C LEU A 327 -43.18 -12.90 -39.09
N ASN A 328 -43.62 -12.69 -40.34
CA ASN A 328 -44.15 -11.39 -40.77
C ASN A 328 -45.46 -11.02 -40.05
N CYS A 329 -46.35 -11.99 -39.81
CA CYS A 329 -47.60 -11.77 -39.09
C CYS A 329 -47.39 -11.75 -37.56
N HIS A 330 -46.45 -12.54 -37.05
CA HIS A 330 -46.20 -12.72 -35.62
C HIS A 330 -44.76 -12.33 -35.24
N PRO A 331 -44.33 -11.07 -35.42
CA PRO A 331 -42.94 -10.66 -35.22
C PRO A 331 -42.49 -10.74 -33.74
N ASN A 332 -43.43 -10.77 -32.80
CA ASN A 332 -43.20 -10.84 -31.37
C ASN A 332 -43.58 -12.21 -30.76
N GLY A 333 -43.88 -13.20 -31.59
CA GLY A 333 -44.28 -14.55 -31.16
C GLY A 333 -45.68 -14.66 -30.55
N LYS A 334 -46.49 -13.60 -30.59
CA LYS A 334 -47.88 -13.60 -30.13
C LYS A 334 -48.84 -13.98 -31.24
N GLY A 335 -49.84 -14.80 -30.93
CA GLY A 335 -50.80 -15.36 -31.89
C GLY A 335 -52.14 -14.60 -31.93
N ASP A 336 -52.17 -13.39 -31.38
CA ASP A 336 -53.34 -12.55 -31.12
C ASP A 336 -53.64 -11.59 -32.28
#